data_AF-A0A0G4MRW2-F1
#
_entry.id   AF-A0A0G4MRW2-F1
#
_cell.length_a   1.000
_cell.length_b   1.000
_cell.length_c   1.000
_cell.angle_alpha   90.00
_cell.angle_beta   90.00
_cell.angle_gamma   90.00
#
_symmetry.space_group_name_H-M   'P 1'
#
loop_
_entity.id
_entity.type
_entity.pdbx_description
1 polymer ?
#
loop_
_entity_poly.entity_id
_entity_poly.type
_entity_poly.pdbx_seq_one_letter_code
_entity_poly.pdbx_strand_id
1 'polypeptide(L)'
;EPGGVYLVDNGQQCLVWFHAQTSPNLIADLFGEQNTSLQSLDAYTSSLPILQTHLNAQARNIIEFLKTMRGSKGMSIQLARQGIDGAEYEFARMLLEDRN
;
A
#
# COMPACT_ATOMS: atom_id res chain seq x y z
N GLU A 1 5.61 5.05 11.96
CA GLU A 1 5.30 4.46 13.27
C GLU A 1 5.25 2.94 13.17
N PRO A 2 5.62 2.22 14.24
CA PRO A 2 5.49 0.77 14.28
C PRO A 2 4.06 0.32 13.94
N GLY A 3 3.95 -0.64 13.03
CA GLY A 3 2.67 -1.22 12.59
C GLY A 3 1.89 -0.39 11.58
N GLY A 4 2.37 0.80 11.21
CA GLY A 4 1.72 1.67 10.23
C GLY A 4 1.70 1.10 8.81
N VAL A 5 0.74 1.58 8.03
CA VAL A 5 0.62 1.36 6.58
C VAL A 5 0.57 2.72 5.92
N TYR A 6 1.39 2.93 4.89
CA TYR A 6 1.58 4.23 4.26
C TYR A 6 1.37 4.13 2.76
N LEU A 7 0.73 5.15 2.19
CA LEU A 7 0.61 5.34 0.75
C LEU A 7 1.60 6.43 0.34
N VAL A 8 2.47 6.14 -0.64
CA VAL A 8 3.39 7.13 -1.19
C VAL A 8 3.28 7.13 -2.72
N ASP A 9 3.30 8.33 -3.30
CA ASP A 9 3.13 8.53 -4.72
C ASP A 9 4.12 9.58 -5.21
N ASN A 10 4.87 9.27 -6.26
CA ASN A 10 5.84 10.20 -6.88
C ASN A 10 5.39 10.64 -8.29
N GLY A 11 4.13 10.44 -8.66
CA GLY A 11 3.60 10.72 -9.99
C GLY A 11 3.97 9.69 -11.08
N GLN A 12 4.89 8.75 -10.80
CA GLN A 12 5.21 7.62 -11.69
C GLN A 12 4.80 6.28 -11.09
N GLN A 13 5.01 6.08 -9.79
CA GLN A 13 4.69 4.87 -9.04
C GLN A 13 3.92 5.22 -7.77
N CYS A 14 3.01 4.34 -7.38
CA CYS A 14 2.26 4.43 -6.13
C CYS A 14 2.56 3.19 -5.32
N LEU A 15 3.13 3.34 -4.13
CA LEU A 15 3.44 2.23 -3.22
C LEU A 15 2.49 2.24 -2.04
N VAL A 16 2.07 1.04 -1.63
CA VAL A 16 1.51 0.80 -0.29
C VAL A 16 2.58 0.10 0.53
N TRP A 17 3.19 0.84 1.45
CA TRP A 17 4.21 0.31 2.33
C TRP A 17 3.60 -0.23 3.61
N PHE A 18 4.07 -1.40 4.05
CA PHE A 18 3.64 -2.06 5.26
C PHE A 18 4.81 -2.23 6.22
N HIS A 19 4.65 -1.74 7.44
CA HIS A 19 5.58 -2.06 8.52
C HIS A 19 5.52 -3.57 8.83
N ALA A 20 6.64 -4.18 9.21
CA ALA A 20 6.72 -5.62 9.52
C ALA A 20 5.81 -6.06 10.70
N GLN A 21 5.33 -5.10 11.48
CA GLN A 21 4.45 -5.28 12.64
C GLN A 21 3.01 -4.81 12.37
N THR A 22 2.63 -4.61 11.11
CA THR A 22 1.25 -4.25 10.77
C THR A 22 0.29 -5.30 11.33
N SER A 23 -0.77 -4.84 12.01
CA SER A 23 -1.69 -5.73 12.71
C SER A 23 -2.48 -6.60 11.72
N PRO A 24 -2.77 -7.87 12.04
CA PRO A 24 -3.59 -8.74 11.21
C PRO A 24 -4.96 -8.14 10.88
N ASN A 25 -5.58 -7.42 11.82
CA ASN A 25 -6.87 -6.75 11.60
C ASN A 25 -6.78 -5.67 10.52
N LEU A 26 -5.70 -4.89 10.51
CA LEU A 26 -5.49 -3.87 9.48
C LEU A 26 -5.28 -4.49 8.10
N ILE A 27 -4.58 -5.62 8.03
CA ILE A 27 -4.39 -6.40 6.80
C ILE A 27 -5.73 -6.97 6.32
N ALA A 28 -6.49 -7.59 7.22
CA ALA A 28 -7.80 -8.17 6.92
C ALA A 28 -8.80 -7.11 6.46
N ASP A 29 -8.82 -5.95 7.10
CA ASP A 29 -9.68 -4.85 6.70
C ASP A 29 -9.34 -4.32 5.30
N LEU A 30 -8.08 -4.36 4.87
CA LEU A 30 -7.64 -3.89 3.56
C LEU A 30 -7.75 -4.96 2.46
N PHE A 31 -7.47 -6.23 2.77
CA PHE A 31 -7.30 -7.32 1.78
C PHE A 31 -8.23 -8.53 1.96
N GLY A 32 -9.08 -8.53 3.00
CA GLY A 32 -10.07 -9.56 3.30
C GLY A 32 -9.65 -10.47 4.44
N GLU A 33 -10.63 -11.06 5.13
CA GLU A 33 -10.44 -11.86 6.36
C GLU A 33 -9.49 -13.06 6.19
N GLN A 34 -9.35 -13.58 4.96
CA GLN A 34 -8.40 -14.64 4.64
C GLN A 34 -6.93 -14.20 4.75
N ASN A 35 -6.67 -12.89 4.79
CA ASN A 35 -5.34 -12.31 4.88
C ASN A 35 -5.05 -11.79 6.29
N THR A 36 -4.23 -12.52 7.03
CA THR A 36 -3.89 -12.20 8.44
C THR A 36 -2.40 -11.95 8.66
N SER A 37 -1.60 -11.96 7.60
CA SER A 37 -0.16 -11.69 7.65
C SER A 37 0.32 -11.02 6.36
N LEU A 38 1.49 -10.36 6.41
CA LEU A 38 2.07 -9.75 5.22
C LEU A 38 2.45 -10.81 4.16
N GLN A 39 2.83 -12.01 4.60
CA GLN A 39 3.24 -13.13 3.75
C GLN A 39 2.07 -13.73 2.96
N SER A 40 0.83 -13.61 3.45
CA SER A 40 -0.34 -14.13 2.74
C SER A 40 -0.79 -13.23 1.58
N LEU A 41 -0.30 -11.99 1.51
CA LEU A 41 -0.63 -11.06 0.44
C LEU A 41 0.06 -11.46 -0.87
N ASP A 42 -0.71 -11.42 -1.96
CA ASP A 42 -0.19 -11.60 -3.31
C ASP A 42 0.72 -10.41 -3.68
N ALA A 43 1.99 -10.70 -3.99
CA ALA A 43 2.97 -9.69 -4.38
C ALA A 43 2.62 -8.98 -5.70
N TYR A 44 1.78 -9.58 -6.54
CA TYR A 44 1.31 -9.01 -7.80
C TYR A 44 0.03 -8.17 -7.65
N THR A 45 -0.43 -7.95 -6.42
CA THR A 45 -1.59 -7.09 -6.15
C THR A 45 -1.34 -5.68 -6.66
N SER A 46 -2.14 -5.28 -7.65
CA SER A 46 -2.04 -3.98 -8.32
C SER A 46 -3.18 -3.01 -7.99
N SER A 47 -4.15 -3.47 -7.19
CA SER A 47 -5.30 -2.72 -6.69
C SER A 47 -5.79 -3.31 -5.36
N LEU A 48 -6.43 -2.50 -4.52
CA LEU A 48 -7.10 -3.05 -3.33
C LEU A 48 -8.39 -3.80 -3.76
N PRO A 49 -8.70 -4.95 -3.15
CA PRO A 49 -9.95 -5.66 -3.42
C PRO A 49 -11.16 -4.82 -2.99
N ILE A 50 -12.34 -5.15 -3.52
CA ILE A 50 -13.58 -4.50 -3.14
C ILE A 50 -14.16 -5.22 -1.91
N LEU A 51 -14.03 -4.60 -0.74
CA LEU A 51 -14.54 -5.15 0.52
C LEU A 51 -15.59 -4.21 1.13
N GLN A 52 -16.44 -4.78 1.99
CA GLN A 52 -17.47 -4.04 2.75
C GLN A 52 -16.95 -3.54 4.11
N THR A 53 -15.65 -3.24 4.22
CA THR A 53 -15.06 -2.61 5.41
C THR A 53 -14.94 -1.11 5.19
N HIS A 54 -15.09 -0.34 6.27
CA HIS A 54 -14.99 1.13 6.18
C HIS A 54 -13.61 1.58 5.72
N LEU A 55 -12.55 0.95 6.24
CA LEU A 55 -11.18 1.27 5.90
C LEU A 55 -10.86 0.96 4.42
N ASN A 56 -11.27 -0.20 3.91
CA ASN A 56 -11.05 -0.54 2.50
C ASN A 56 -11.71 0.49 1.57
N ALA A 57 -12.96 0.88 1.88
CA ALA A 57 -13.67 1.89 1.09
C ALA A 57 -12.93 3.23 1.10
N GLN A 58 -12.47 3.70 2.26
CA GLN A 58 -11.72 4.95 2.36
C GLN A 58 -10.37 4.89 1.65
N ALA A 59 -9.60 3.82 1.84
CA ALA A 59 -8.31 3.63 1.18
C ALA A 59 -8.45 3.56 -0.35
N ARG A 60 -9.46 2.85 -0.85
CA ARG A 60 -9.79 2.83 -2.28
C ARG A 60 -10.18 4.21 -2.79
N ASN A 61 -10.99 4.97 -2.06
CA ASN A 61 -11.37 6.33 -2.45
C ASN A 61 -10.15 7.24 -2.59
N ILE A 62 -9.17 7.13 -1.69
CA ILE A 62 -7.91 7.88 -1.78
C ILE A 62 -7.14 7.46 -3.04
N ILE A 63 -6.98 6.16 -3.29
CA ILE A 63 -6.27 5.64 -4.47
C ILE A 63 -6.98 6.07 -5.78
N GLU A 64 -8.32 6.03 -5.82
CA GLU A 64 -9.10 6.53 -6.96
C GLU A 64 -8.93 8.03 -7.17
N PHE A 65 -8.91 8.82 -6.09
CA PHE A 65 -8.60 10.24 -6.18
C PHE A 65 -7.18 10.48 -6.75
N LEU A 66 -6.16 9.77 -6.24
CA LEU A 66 -4.79 9.84 -6.76
C LEU A 66 -4.73 9.48 -8.26
N LYS A 67 -5.50 8.47 -8.72
CA LYS A 67 -5.61 8.13 -10.15
C LYS A 67 -6.10 9.30 -10.98
N THR A 68 -7.10 10.05 -10.51
CA THR A 68 -7.63 11.20 -11.27
C THR A 68 -6.61 12.31 -11.48
N MET A 69 -5.64 12.44 -10.56
CA MET A 69 -4.56 13.41 -10.68
C MET A 69 -3.50 13.02 -11.73
N ARG A 70 -3.50 11.77 -12.22
CA ARG A 70 -2.51 11.26 -13.18
C ARG A 70 -2.87 11.49 -14.66
N GLY A 71 -3.95 12.20 -14.95
CA GLY A 71 -4.40 12.46 -16.31
C GLY A 71 -4.74 11.17 -17.06
N SER A 72 -4.16 10.96 -18.25
CA SER A 72 -4.45 9.79 -19.10
C SER A 72 -3.68 8.52 -18.75
N LYS A 73 -2.72 8.57 -17.81
CA LYS A 73 -1.96 7.40 -17.39
C LYS A 73 -2.66 6.71 -16.24
N GLY A 74 -3.05 5.45 -16.44
CA GLY A 74 -3.53 4.60 -15.35
C GLY A 74 -2.48 4.48 -14.24
N MET A 75 -2.93 4.44 -12.99
CA MET A 75 -2.09 4.19 -11.81
C MET A 75 -2.48 2.85 -11.20
N SER A 76 -1.49 2.01 -10.95
CA SER A 76 -1.61 0.83 -10.08
C SER A 76 -0.87 1.07 -8.78
N ILE A 77 -1.27 0.36 -7.73
CA ILE A 77 -0.44 0.26 -6.52
C ILE A 77 0.58 -0.86 -6.68
N GLN A 78 1.67 -0.80 -5.94
CA GLN A 78 2.56 -1.92 -5.69
C GLN A 78 2.79 -2.03 -4.18
N LEU A 79 2.82 -3.26 -3.67
CA LEU A 79 3.08 -3.51 -2.26
C LEU A 79 4.58 -3.38 -1.96
N ALA A 80 4.91 -2.78 -0.81
CA ALA A 80 6.25 -2.72 -0.27
C ALA A 80 6.22 -3.19 1.20
N ARG A 81 6.34 -4.49 1.43
CA ARG A 81 6.29 -5.08 2.77
C ARG A 81 7.69 -5.10 3.38
N GLN A 82 7.85 -4.45 4.52
CA GLN A 82 9.14 -4.29 5.20
C GLN A 82 9.81 -5.65 5.45
N GLY A 83 11.05 -5.81 4.99
CA GLY A 83 11.84 -7.04 5.12
C GLY A 83 11.37 -8.22 4.26
N ILE A 84 10.41 -8.01 3.34
CA ILE A 84 9.91 -9.04 2.41
C ILE A 84 10.15 -8.63 0.96
N ASP A 85 9.76 -7.40 0.60
CA ASP A 85 9.84 -6.92 -0.78
C ASP A 85 10.98 -5.90 -0.95
N GLY A 86 11.80 -6.07 -1.98
CA GLY A 86 12.82 -5.08 -2.35
C GLY A 86 12.25 -3.70 -2.70
N ALA A 87 10.94 -3.60 -2.95
CA ALA A 87 10.24 -2.33 -3.12
C ALA A 87 10.31 -1.42 -1.87
N GLU A 88 10.66 -1.94 -0.70
CA GLU A 88 10.90 -1.12 0.49
C GLU A 88 12.06 -0.11 0.30
N TYR A 89 13.05 -0.43 -0.52
CA TYR A 89 14.15 0.49 -0.83
C TYR A 89 13.69 1.66 -1.71
N GLU A 90 12.73 1.41 -2.61
CA GLU A 90 12.11 2.48 -3.41
C GLU A 90 11.22 3.37 -2.54
N PHE A 91 10.53 2.78 -1.54
CA PHE A 91 9.84 3.56 -0.52
C PHE A 91 10.80 4.49 0.23
N ALA A 92 11.92 3.97 0.75
CA ALA A 92 12.92 4.76 1.48
C ALA A 92 13.48 5.91 0.62
N ARG A 93 13.73 5.68 -0.67
CA ARG A 93 14.18 6.71 -1.62
C ARG A 93 13.20 7.85 -1.82
N MET A 94 11.91 7.63 -1.57
CA MET A 94 10.88 8.67 -1.65
C MET A 94 10.80 9.52 -0.37
N LEU A 95 11.48 9.15 0.72
CA LEU A 95 11.57 9.92 1.96
C LEU A 95 12.70 10.96 1.85
N LEU A 96 12.46 12.01 1.08
CA LEU A 96 13.48 13.02 0.72
C LEU A 96 14.07 13.80 1.91
N GLU A 97 13.38 13.82 3.04
CA GLU A 97 13.84 14.49 4.26
C GLU A 97 14.87 13.65 5.05
N ASP A 98 14.91 12.33 4.80
CA ASP A 98 15.83 11.43 5.46
C ASP A 98 17.22 11.49 4.82
N ARG A 99 18.26 11.35 5.64
CA ARG A 99 19.63 11.16 5.16
C ARG A 99 19.83 9.70 4.76
N ASN A 100 19.93 9.46 3.45
CA ASN A 100 20.29 8.16 2.87
C ASN A 100 21.77 7.80 3.08
#